data_AF-A0A2W2G9I1-F1
#
_entry.id   AF-A0A2W2G9I1-F1
#
_cell.length_a   1.000
_cell.length_b   1.000
_cell.length_c   1.000
_cell.angle_alpha   90.00
_cell.angle_beta   90.00
_cell.angle_gamma   90.00
#
_symmetry.space_group_name_H-M   'P 1'
#
loop_
_entity.id
_entity.type
_entity.pdbx_description
1 polymer ?
#
loop_
_entity_poly.entity_id
_entity_poly.type
_entity_poly.pdbx_seq_one_letter_code
_entity_poly.pdbx_strand_id
1 'polypeptide(L)'
;MAAVITLEHTRMWPGAVAAALTGWQEAALMGTADRVFFRCECHDCTGDAPRRRLQQALLGLPQWARAPLYALVLPVDLYYLRRTSPMPPTSPDSDWAWWQRRR
;
A
#
# COMPACT_ATOMS: atom_id res chain seq x y z
N MET A 1 -7.32 17.60 -1.94
CA MET A 1 -7.85 17.27 -0.60
C MET A 1 -9.31 16.86 -0.62
N ALA A 2 -10.23 17.64 -1.21
CA ALA A 2 -11.67 17.31 -1.22
C ALA A 2 -11.99 15.89 -1.72
N ALA A 3 -11.39 15.43 -2.83
CA ALA A 3 -11.63 14.06 -3.33
C ALA A 3 -11.16 12.94 -2.38
N VAL A 4 -10.10 13.16 -1.61
CA VAL A 4 -9.64 12.19 -0.59
C VAL A 4 -10.66 12.14 0.54
N ILE A 5 -11.12 13.30 1.01
CA ILE A 5 -12.16 13.39 2.05
C ILE A 5 -13.45 12.70 1.58
N THR A 6 -13.91 12.98 0.36
CA THR A 6 -15.09 12.34 -0.23
C THR A 6 -14.91 10.83 -0.34
N LEU A 7 -13.76 10.35 -0.81
CA LEU A 7 -13.47 8.92 -0.88
C LEU A 7 -13.53 8.29 0.51
N GLU A 8 -12.87 8.89 1.50
CA GLU A 8 -12.82 8.40 2.87
C GLU A 8 -14.22 8.29 3.49
N HIS A 9 -15.09 9.28 3.26
CA HIS A 9 -16.46 9.26 3.79
C HIS A 9 -17.39 8.30 3.05
N THR A 10 -17.09 7.92 1.81
CA THR A 10 -17.99 7.11 0.98
C THR A 10 -17.59 5.65 0.88
N ARG A 11 -16.30 5.33 0.97
CA ARG A 11 -15.75 3.99 0.69
C ARG A 11 -14.73 3.49 1.71
N MET A 12 -14.31 4.32 2.66
CA MET A 12 -13.36 3.96 3.71
C MET A 12 -13.86 4.52 5.04
N TRP A 13 -12.95 4.98 5.90
CA TRP A 13 -13.27 5.79 7.08
C TRP A 13 -12.48 7.10 7.04
N PRO A 14 -12.94 8.16 7.74
CA PRO A 14 -12.20 9.42 7.83
C PRO A 14 -10.76 9.20 8.33
N GLY A 15 -9.78 9.75 7.60
CA GLY A 15 -8.36 9.60 7.91
C GLY A 15 -7.72 8.28 7.47
N ALA A 16 -8.46 7.38 6.81
CA ALA A 16 -7.92 6.09 6.35
C ALA A 16 -6.69 6.25 5.45
N VAL A 17 -6.65 7.26 4.57
CA VAL A 17 -5.53 7.47 3.64
C VAL A 17 -4.30 7.95 4.40
N ALA A 18 -4.47 8.86 5.36
CA ALA A 18 -3.37 9.34 6.19
C ALA A 18 -2.81 8.21 7.06
N ALA A 19 -3.68 7.45 7.74
CA ALA A 19 -3.29 6.30 8.56
C ALA A 19 -2.57 5.23 7.73
N ALA A 20 -3.05 4.94 6.52
CA ALA A 20 -2.42 3.97 5.63
C ALA A 20 -1.05 4.46 5.12
N LEU A 21 -0.88 5.76 4.87
CA LEU A 21 0.41 6.34 4.48
C LEU A 21 1.44 6.23 5.62
N THR A 22 1.07 6.63 6.83
CA THR A 22 1.94 6.53 8.01
C THR A 22 2.29 5.07 8.30
N GLY A 23 1.29 4.19 8.32
CA GLY A 23 1.52 2.76 8.56
C GLY A 23 2.41 2.12 7.49
N TRP A 24 2.30 2.55 6.22
CA TRP A 24 3.19 2.06 5.18
C TRP A 24 4.63 2.55 5.35
N GLN A 25 4.81 3.82 5.70
CA GLN A 25 6.14 4.37 6.00
C GLN A 25 6.80 3.59 7.15
N GLU A 26 6.09 3.40 8.25
CA GLU A 26 6.59 2.63 9.40
C GLU A 26 6.92 1.19 9.01
N ALA A 27 6.03 0.51 8.29
CA ALA A 27 6.24 -0.87 7.89
C ALA A 27 7.46 -1.05 6.96
N ALA A 28 7.65 -0.12 6.02
CA ALA A 28 8.79 -0.12 5.11
C ALA A 28 10.11 0.21 5.84
N LEU A 29 10.10 1.20 6.75
CA LEU A 29 11.28 1.62 7.52
C LEU A 29 11.73 0.55 8.52
N MET A 30 10.78 -0.08 9.21
CA MET A 30 11.04 -1.13 10.21
C MET A 30 11.26 -2.51 9.60
N GLY A 31 11.01 -2.69 8.29
CA GLY A 31 11.11 -3.98 7.61
C GLY A 31 10.07 -4.99 8.11
N THR A 32 8.89 -4.51 8.49
CA THR A 32 7.77 -5.35 8.96
C THR A 32 6.74 -5.61 7.87
N ALA A 33 6.87 -4.98 6.70
CA ALA A 33 5.97 -5.11 5.56
C ALA A 33 5.73 -6.58 5.12
N ASP A 34 6.74 -7.44 5.16
CA ASP A 34 6.62 -8.86 4.78
C ASP A 34 6.13 -9.77 5.92
N ARG A 35 5.88 -9.23 7.12
CA ARG A 35 5.51 -10.04 8.29
C ARG A 35 4.02 -10.35 8.25
N VAL A 36 3.68 -11.63 8.38
CA VAL A 36 2.35 -12.06 8.82
C VAL A 36 2.35 -12.01 10.34
N PHE A 37 1.48 -11.20 10.94
CA PHE A 37 1.35 -11.21 12.39
C PHE A 37 0.67 -12.53 12.80
N PHE A 38 1.37 -13.35 13.61
CA PHE A 38 1.06 -14.73 14.02
C PHE A 38 -0.37 -15.05 14.52
N ARG A 39 -1.28 -14.09 14.54
CA ARG A 39 -2.66 -14.24 15.04
C ARG A 39 -3.76 -14.11 13.97
N CYS A 40 -3.47 -13.60 12.77
CA CYS A 40 -4.45 -13.57 11.67
C CYS A 40 -3.75 -13.61 10.31
N GLU A 41 -4.20 -14.51 9.44
CA GLU A 41 -3.75 -14.62 8.04
C GLU A 41 -4.57 -13.73 7.09
N CYS A 42 -5.51 -12.96 7.62
CA CYS A 42 -6.30 -12.02 6.85
C CYS A 42 -5.43 -10.91 6.25
N HIS A 43 -5.80 -10.46 5.04
CA HIS A 43 -5.07 -9.42 4.29
C HIS A 43 -4.93 -8.08 5.03
N ASP A 44 -5.74 -7.85 6.06
CA ASP A 44 -5.72 -6.65 6.90
C ASP A 44 -4.73 -6.75 8.07
N CYS A 45 -4.25 -7.95 8.39
CA CYS A 45 -3.31 -8.25 9.48
C CYS A 45 -1.93 -8.68 8.96
N THR A 46 -1.64 -8.42 7.70
CA THR A 46 -0.30 -8.52 7.13
C THR A 46 0.42 -7.18 7.21
N GLY A 47 1.75 -7.17 7.29
CA GLY A 47 2.56 -5.96 7.36
C GLY A 47 2.38 -5.02 6.16
N ASP A 48 1.97 -5.56 5.01
CA ASP A 48 1.67 -4.83 3.78
C ASP A 48 0.22 -4.30 3.71
N ALA A 49 -0.62 -4.56 4.71
CA ALA A 49 -2.01 -4.08 4.76
C ALA A 49 -2.15 -2.56 4.56
N PRO A 50 -1.29 -1.70 5.15
CA PRO A 50 -1.32 -0.26 4.86
C PRO A 50 -1.12 0.05 3.37
N ARG A 51 -0.24 -0.67 2.68
CA ARG A 51 0.01 -0.48 1.24
C ARG A 51 -1.17 -0.91 0.37
N ARG A 52 -1.86 -1.98 0.77
CA ARG A 52 -3.10 -2.42 0.10
C ARG A 52 -4.21 -1.40 0.24
N ARG A 53 -4.37 -0.78 1.42
CA ARG A 53 -5.33 0.31 1.63
C ARG A 53 -5.01 1.54 0.78
N LEU A 54 -3.73 1.89 0.64
CA LEU A 54 -3.31 2.95 -0.29
C LEU A 54 -3.63 2.60 -1.75
N GLN A 55 -3.49 1.33 -2.15
CA GLN A 55 -3.89 0.88 -3.48
C GLN A 55 -5.40 1.01 -3.71
N GLN A 56 -6.21 0.59 -2.74
CA GLN A 56 -7.67 0.77 -2.79
C GLN A 56 -8.02 2.25 -2.91
N ALA A 57 -7.33 3.13 -2.16
CA ALA A 57 -7.54 4.56 -2.26
C ALA A 57 -7.19 5.11 -3.65
N LEU A 58 -6.03 4.72 -4.20
CA LEU A 58 -5.62 5.11 -5.55
C LEU A 58 -6.62 4.64 -6.63
N LEU A 59 -7.16 3.43 -6.51
CA LEU A 59 -8.19 2.92 -7.42
C LEU A 59 -9.52 3.66 -7.26
N GLY A 60 -9.89 4.02 -6.03
CA GLY A 60 -11.12 4.73 -5.70
C GLY A 60 -11.11 6.22 -6.06
N LEU A 61 -9.94 6.85 -6.13
CA LEU A 61 -9.82 8.27 -6.47
C LEU A 61 -10.11 8.54 -7.96
N PRO A 62 -10.67 9.71 -8.30
CA PRO A 62 -10.73 10.19 -9.68
C PRO A 62 -9.31 10.47 -10.21
N GLN A 63 -9.10 10.34 -11.52
CA GLN A 63 -7.78 10.36 -12.16
C GLN A 63 -6.92 11.59 -11.79
N TRP A 64 -7.53 12.77 -11.71
CA TRP A 64 -6.86 14.02 -11.32
C TRP A 64 -6.36 14.04 -9.88
N ALA A 65 -7.01 13.29 -8.97
CA ALA A 65 -6.63 13.20 -7.56
C ALA A 65 -5.65 12.07 -7.26
N ARG A 66 -5.44 11.15 -8.20
CA ARG A 66 -4.52 10.01 -8.04
C ARG A 66 -3.06 10.44 -8.01
N ALA A 67 -2.65 11.33 -8.91
CA ALA A 67 -1.25 11.72 -9.06
C ALA A 67 -0.64 12.32 -7.78
N PRO A 68 -1.31 13.26 -7.07
CA PRO A 68 -0.80 13.78 -5.80
C PRO A 68 -0.65 12.70 -4.72
N LEU A 69 -1.63 11.80 -4.56
CA LEU A 69 -1.51 10.71 -3.59
C LEU A 69 -0.38 9.75 -3.98
N TYR A 70 -0.29 9.40 -5.26
CA TYR A 70 0.75 8.51 -5.76
C TYR A 70 2.16 9.09 -5.55
N ALA A 71 2.33 10.40 -5.70
CA ALA A 71 3.60 11.07 -5.43
C ALA A 71 4.08 10.94 -3.97
N LEU A 72 3.17 10.76 -3.02
CA LEU A 72 3.51 10.50 -1.61
C LEU A 72 3.86 9.03 -1.34
N VAL A 73 3.21 8.12 -2.06
CA VAL A 73 3.41 6.66 -1.89
C VAL A 73 4.70 6.20 -2.58
N LEU A 74 5.02 6.76 -3.76
CA LEU A 74 6.12 6.33 -4.61
C LEU A 74 7.50 6.30 -3.91
N PRO A 75 7.91 7.32 -3.13
CA PRO A 75 9.20 7.27 -2.43
C PRO A 75 9.29 6.13 -1.42
N VAL A 76 8.18 5.80 -0.75
CA VAL A 76 8.10 4.71 0.24
C VAL A 76 8.16 3.35 -0.47
N ASP A 77 7.46 3.20 -1.60
CA ASP A 77 7.53 2.01 -2.45
C ASP A 77 8.96 1.78 -2.95
N LEU A 78 9.62 2.84 -3.45
CA LEU A 78 11.02 2.75 -3.91
C LEU A 78 11.96 2.39 -2.77
N TYR A 79 11.75 2.93 -1.58
CA TYR A 79 12.54 2.60 -0.40
C TYR A 79 12.39 1.12 -0.01
N TYR A 80 11.15 0.66 0.08
CA TYR A 80 10.83 -0.74 0.36
C TYR A 80 11.49 -1.68 -0.65
N LEU A 81 11.40 -1.34 -1.95
CA LEU A 81 12.03 -2.12 -3.03
C LEU A 81 13.56 -2.12 -2.96
N ARG A 82 14.20 -1.05 -2.47
CA ARG A 82 15.68 -1.05 -2.31
C ARG A 82 16.14 -1.96 -1.17
N ARG A 83 15.35 -2.11 -0.11
CA ARG A 83 15.73 -2.87 1.08
C ARG A 83 15.32 -4.34 1.04
N THR A 84 14.26 -4.67 0.32
CA THR A 84 13.84 -6.05 0.16
C THR A 84 14.60 -6.70 -1.00
N SER A 85 15.21 -7.85 -0.74
CA SER A 85 15.82 -8.66 -1.80
C SER A 85 14.74 -9.04 -2.80
N PRO A 86 15.03 -9.06 -4.11
CA PRO A 86 14.12 -9.64 -5.08
C PRO A 86 13.74 -11.06 -4.61
N MET A 87 12.46 -11.31 -4.35
CA MET A 87 12.00 -12.69 -4.32
C MET A 87 12.17 -13.25 -5.74
N PRO A 88 12.61 -14.52 -5.88
CA PRO A 88 12.83 -15.12 -7.18
C PRO A 88 11.57 -14.98 -8.05
N PRO A 89 11.72 -14.72 -9.36
CA PRO A 89 10.62 -14.43 -10.26
C PRO A 89 9.66 -15.62 -10.23
N THR A 90 8.55 -15.45 -9.53
CA THR A 90 7.50 -16.46 -9.48
C THR A 90 6.52 -16.20 -10.62
N SER A 91 6.00 -17.28 -11.19
CA SER A 91 5.16 -17.37 -12.38
C SER A 91 4.31 -16.12 -12.71
N PRO A 92 4.17 -15.74 -13.99
CA PRO A 92 3.27 -14.67 -14.44
C PRO A 92 1.81 -14.85 -14.02
N ASP A 93 1.41 -16.05 -13.59
CA ASP A 93 0.07 -16.38 -13.06
C ASP A 93 -0.08 -16.13 -11.55
N SER A 94 0.91 -15.53 -10.89
CA SER A 94 0.81 -15.28 -9.44
C SER A 94 -0.15 -14.13 -9.14
N ASP A 95 -1.08 -14.32 -8.19
CA ASP A 95 -2.04 -13.32 -7.67
C ASP A 95 -1.39 -12.12 -6.96
N TRP A 96 -0.07 -11.96 -7.10
CA TRP A 96 0.70 -10.93 -6.42
C TRP A 96 0.37 -9.53 -6.96
N ALA A 97 0.32 -8.56 -6.05
CA ALA A 97 0.03 -7.18 -6.42
C ALA A 97 1.17 -6.59 -7.27
N TRP A 98 0.85 -5.74 -8.25
CA TRP A 98 1.81 -5.20 -9.22
C TRP A 98 3.02 -4.49 -8.60
N TRP A 99 2.89 -3.95 -7.38
CA TRP A 99 3.98 -3.28 -6.65
C TRP A 99 4.93 -4.27 -5.96
N GLN A 100 4.55 -5.54 -5.85
CA GLN A 100 5.42 -6.65 -5.46
C GLN A 100 6.10 -7.28 -6.68
N ARG A 101 5.49 -7.14 -7.87
CA ARG A 101 6.07 -7.60 -9.13
C ARG A 101 7.22 -6.67 -9.53
N ARG A 102 8.39 -7.25 -9.80
CA ARG A 102 9.47 -6.53 -10.50
C ARG A 102 9.55 -7.03 -11.93
N ARG A 103 9.74 -6.11 -12.89
CA ARG A 103 10.20 -6.42 -14.26
C ARG A 103 11.72 -6.48 -14.26
#